data_AF-A0A3B9FQG2-F1
#
_entry.id   AF-A0A3B9FQG2-F1
#
_cell.length_a   1.000
_cell.length_b   1.000
_cell.length_c   1.000
_cell.angle_alpha   90.00
_cell.angle_beta   90.00
_cell.angle_gamma   90.00
#
_symmetry.space_group_name_H-M   'P 1'
#
loop_
_entity.id
_entity.type
_entity.pdbx_description
1 polymer ?
#
loop_
_entity_poly.entity_id
_entity_poly.type
_entity_poly.pdbx_seq_one_letter_code
_entity_poly.pdbx_strand_id
1 'polypeptide(L)'
;MEMLPMSSFDDIPTVEVAYDNEHGYFGPGLYADKGLSYVTHAELPLEAPISMGALRHANVAKSHNQPLVSYVVGNSYAHPLLPADGIWVPTTHRGQLHGDRGDRWGPDFLIDHSYHANDRLWDEYFFSSLTPQISMLYSQRRIITEVFRDFQGGRELPNPRMTLWKNRAETDSQTFYKLFSGTGDANAIKSDAYLRSASNLLVKGGFNVNSVSPSAWASLLGANNGADVPVSRPGQAMSVERDVPYPVSRFSMPNAGTSSDSSGFASDQSLWSGFRSLDRYKVRELAEKIVEQVKLRGPFLSLGEFINRRVSTGDLGQRGAVQAAADDLDLGLNELFEATSIPIFESDLAAYGYRNPKAAEGLSGEGAPGFITQADLLAPISSLLAVRSDTYRLRAFGGEGINESGSNGRDGAYCEMIVQRLPEYVDPGANRAEDRSPDLSQDNRAFGRRFKIIRFRWLRPNQL
;
A
#
# COMPACT_ATOMS: atom_id res chain seq x y z
N MET A 1 -14.86 4.70 33.03
CA MET A 1 -14.85 3.23 33.15
C MET A 1 -14.18 2.71 31.91
N GLU A 2 -13.08 2.00 32.12
CA GLU A 2 -11.97 1.79 31.19
C GLU A 2 -12.23 0.53 30.34
N MET A 3 -12.03 0.60 29.02
CA MET A 3 -11.99 -0.59 28.17
C MET A 3 -10.71 -1.39 28.44
N LEU A 4 -10.74 -2.21 29.49
CA LEU A 4 -9.77 -3.28 29.70
C LEU A 4 -10.02 -4.41 28.68
N PRO A 5 -9.00 -5.19 28.31
CA PRO A 5 -9.20 -6.40 27.51
C PRO A 5 -10.18 -7.35 28.23
N MET A 6 -11.25 -7.72 27.53
CA MET A 6 -12.34 -8.58 28.04
C MET A 6 -11.78 -9.89 28.62
N SER A 7 -11.90 -10.08 29.93
CA SER A 7 -11.58 -11.35 30.62
C SER A 7 -12.77 -12.30 30.74
N SER A 8 -14.00 -11.78 30.72
CA SER A 8 -15.26 -12.52 30.79
C SER A 8 -16.37 -11.79 30.01
N PHE A 9 -17.41 -12.52 29.59
CA PHE A 9 -18.65 -11.91 29.07
C PHE A 9 -19.43 -11.14 30.15
N ASP A 10 -19.18 -11.42 31.42
CA ASP A 10 -19.77 -10.69 32.54
C ASP A 10 -19.11 -9.32 32.78
N ASP A 11 -17.94 -9.07 32.17
CA ASP A 11 -17.20 -7.81 32.27
C ASP A 11 -17.65 -6.80 31.19
N ILE A 12 -18.71 -7.08 30.42
CA ILE A 12 -19.17 -6.16 29.37
C ILE A 12 -19.64 -4.87 30.05
N PRO A 13 -18.95 -3.73 29.84
CA PRO A 13 -19.41 -2.45 30.35
C PRO A 13 -20.80 -2.15 29.81
N THR A 14 -21.69 -1.63 30.67
CA THR A 14 -23.05 -1.24 30.24
C THR A 14 -22.93 -0.15 29.18
N VAL A 15 -23.24 -0.50 27.94
CA VAL A 15 -23.31 0.43 26.81
C VAL A 15 -24.56 1.28 26.97
N GLU A 16 -24.41 2.59 27.04
CA GLU A 16 -25.55 3.51 27.00
C GLU A 16 -26.19 3.48 25.61
N VAL A 17 -27.51 3.57 25.57
CA VAL A 17 -28.30 3.59 24.35
C VAL A 17 -28.94 4.96 24.23
N ALA A 18 -28.74 5.61 23.09
CA ALA A 18 -29.30 6.92 22.81
C ALA A 18 -30.84 6.85 22.80
N TYR A 19 -31.48 7.82 23.45
CA TYR A 19 -32.94 7.84 23.61
C TYR A 19 -33.69 8.11 22.30
N ASP A 20 -33.05 8.76 21.33
CA ASP A 20 -33.66 9.27 20.10
C ASP A 20 -33.65 8.28 18.93
N ASN A 21 -32.58 7.49 18.79
CA ASN A 21 -32.39 6.54 17.68
C ASN A 21 -32.16 5.09 18.14
N GLU A 22 -32.15 4.82 19.45
CA GLU A 22 -31.89 3.51 20.04
C GLU A 22 -30.52 2.89 19.67
N HIS A 23 -29.56 3.71 19.21
CA HIS A 23 -28.20 3.26 18.93
C HIS A 23 -27.35 3.26 20.21
N GLY A 24 -26.52 2.23 20.37
CA GLY A 24 -25.48 2.21 21.41
C GLY A 24 -24.31 3.14 21.07
N TYR A 25 -23.60 3.60 22.10
CA TYR A 25 -22.39 4.40 21.95
C TYR A 25 -21.12 3.53 21.89
N PHE A 26 -20.20 3.84 20.98
CA PHE A 26 -18.91 3.16 20.81
C PHE A 26 -17.77 4.10 20.39
N GLY A 27 -16.53 3.61 20.34
CA GLY A 27 -15.36 4.36 19.89
C GLY A 27 -14.61 5.02 21.06
N PRO A 28 -14.56 6.36 21.16
CA PRO A 28 -13.84 7.05 22.25
C PRO A 28 -14.47 6.82 23.64
N GLY A 29 -15.68 6.25 23.70
CA GLY A 29 -16.38 5.89 24.93
C GLY A 29 -17.65 5.08 24.65
N LEU A 30 -18.28 4.62 25.72
CA LEU A 30 -19.50 3.78 25.69
C LEU A 30 -20.75 4.51 26.22
N TYR A 31 -20.62 5.81 26.50
CA TYR A 31 -21.63 6.68 27.09
C TYR A 31 -21.82 7.92 26.22
N ALA A 32 -22.96 8.61 26.37
CA ALA A 32 -23.33 9.74 25.54
C ALA A 32 -22.36 10.93 25.61
N ASP A 33 -21.60 11.05 26.70
CA ASP A 33 -20.61 12.12 26.92
C ASP A 33 -19.30 11.93 26.15
N LYS A 34 -19.02 10.70 25.67
CA LYS A 34 -17.74 10.34 25.02
C LYS A 34 -17.85 9.46 23.78
N GLY A 35 -18.91 8.68 23.62
CA GLY A 35 -19.05 7.73 22.53
C GLY A 35 -19.75 8.30 21.29
N LEU A 36 -19.70 7.51 20.23
CA LEU A 36 -20.31 7.74 18.93
C LEU A 36 -21.40 6.70 18.66
N SER A 37 -22.53 7.15 18.11
CA SER A 37 -23.64 6.27 17.67
C SER A 37 -23.44 5.73 16.24
N TYR A 38 -22.40 6.19 15.54
CA TYR A 38 -22.01 5.73 14.21
C TYR A 38 -20.48 5.65 14.13
N VAL A 39 -19.94 4.45 13.92
CA VAL A 39 -18.50 4.21 13.74
C VAL A 39 -18.29 3.40 12.47
N THR A 40 -17.40 3.86 11.59
CA THR A 40 -17.07 3.14 10.35
C THR A 40 -15.96 2.14 10.61
N HIS A 41 -16.23 0.86 10.31
CA HIS A 41 -15.23 -0.21 10.43
C HIS A 41 -14.65 -0.64 9.08
N ALA A 42 -15.44 -0.68 8.01
CA ALA A 42 -14.97 -1.15 6.71
C ALA A 42 -15.66 -0.39 5.57
N GLU A 43 -14.99 -0.34 4.43
CA GLU A 43 -15.50 0.25 3.20
C GLU A 43 -15.78 -0.82 2.15
N LEU A 44 -16.92 -0.70 1.48
CA LEU A 44 -17.20 -1.45 0.26
C LEU A 44 -16.74 -0.62 -0.94
N PRO A 45 -15.89 -1.17 -1.84
CA PRO A 45 -15.47 -0.45 -3.03
C PRO A 45 -16.67 -0.06 -3.92
N LEU A 46 -16.78 1.24 -4.23
CA LEU A 46 -17.82 1.76 -5.14
C LEU A 46 -17.43 1.66 -6.63
N GLU A 47 -16.16 1.36 -6.89
CA GLU A 47 -15.60 1.10 -8.21
C GLU A 47 -14.46 0.09 -8.12
N ALA A 48 -13.93 -0.30 -9.28
CA ALA A 48 -12.83 -1.24 -9.35
C ALA A 48 -11.56 -0.66 -8.69
N PRO A 49 -10.84 -1.43 -7.87
CA PRO A 49 -9.59 -1.01 -7.26
C PRO A 49 -8.55 -0.53 -8.29
N ILE A 50 -7.92 0.60 -8.02
CA ILE A 50 -6.89 1.20 -8.89
C ILE A 50 -5.46 0.98 -8.39
N SER A 51 -5.29 0.44 -7.19
CA SER A 51 -4.01 0.19 -6.53
C SER A 51 -4.16 -0.85 -5.40
N MET A 52 -3.03 -1.40 -4.94
CA MET A 52 -3.06 -2.44 -3.89
C MET A 52 -3.63 -1.93 -2.57
N GLY A 53 -3.39 -0.65 -2.23
CA GLY A 53 -3.88 -0.07 -1.00
C GLY A 53 -5.40 0.10 -0.91
N ALA A 54 -6.13 -0.09 -2.02
CA ALA A 54 -7.59 -0.17 -2.00
C ALA A 54 -8.10 -1.46 -1.32
N LEU A 55 -7.27 -2.50 -1.20
CA LEU A 55 -7.61 -3.76 -0.53
C LEU A 55 -7.45 -3.69 0.99
N ARG A 56 -7.10 -2.54 1.59
CA ARG A 56 -6.94 -2.42 3.05
C ARG A 56 -8.20 -2.81 3.84
N HIS A 57 -9.39 -2.70 3.24
CA HIS A 57 -10.67 -3.11 3.83
C HIS A 57 -11.12 -4.53 3.44
N ALA A 58 -10.34 -5.23 2.62
CA ALA A 58 -10.67 -6.58 2.20
C ALA A 58 -10.56 -7.54 3.39
N ASN A 59 -11.67 -8.21 3.72
CA ASN A 59 -11.67 -9.24 4.74
C ASN A 59 -11.05 -10.53 4.17
N VAL A 60 -9.74 -10.63 4.28
CA VAL A 60 -8.94 -11.81 3.90
C VAL A 60 -8.55 -12.65 5.12
N ALA A 61 -9.18 -12.41 6.27
CA ALA A 61 -8.95 -13.19 7.48
C ALA A 61 -9.47 -14.62 7.31
N LYS A 62 -8.64 -15.60 7.68
CA LYS A 62 -9.04 -17.02 7.68
C LYS A 62 -10.14 -17.29 8.72
N SER A 63 -10.19 -16.52 9.80
CA SER A 63 -11.10 -16.71 10.92
C SER A 63 -11.38 -15.40 11.64
N HIS A 64 -12.60 -15.24 12.15
CA HIS A 64 -13.02 -14.11 13.00
C HIS A 64 -12.61 -14.28 14.47
N ASN A 65 -12.10 -15.45 14.88
CA ASN A 65 -11.77 -15.76 16.28
C ASN A 65 -10.34 -15.34 16.68
N GLN A 66 -9.63 -14.62 15.80
CA GLN A 66 -8.24 -14.26 16.01
C GLN A 66 -8.12 -12.74 16.17
N PRO A 67 -7.29 -12.24 17.10
CA PRO A 67 -7.09 -10.81 17.28
C PRO A 67 -6.35 -10.21 16.07
N LEU A 68 -6.50 -8.89 15.86
CA LEU A 68 -5.77 -8.12 14.84
C LEU A 68 -5.92 -8.67 13.40
N VAL A 69 -7.10 -9.19 13.06
CA VAL A 69 -7.43 -9.66 11.71
C VAL A 69 -8.20 -8.63 10.87
N SER A 70 -8.35 -7.41 11.38
CA SER A 70 -8.87 -6.26 10.63
C SER A 70 -7.73 -5.52 9.93
N TYR A 71 -8.00 -4.99 8.74
CA TYR A 71 -7.05 -4.18 7.96
C TYR A 71 -5.73 -4.86 7.61
N VAL A 72 -5.79 -6.14 7.26
CA VAL A 72 -4.63 -7.01 7.01
C VAL A 72 -3.75 -6.53 5.85
N VAL A 73 -4.36 -6.12 4.73
CA VAL A 73 -3.60 -5.79 3.52
C VAL A 73 -2.97 -4.41 3.65
N GLY A 74 -1.64 -4.35 3.51
CA GLY A 74 -0.84 -3.13 3.61
C GLY A 74 -0.33 -2.82 5.01
N ASN A 75 -0.95 -3.34 6.08
CA ASN A 75 -0.41 -3.27 7.43
C ASN A 75 0.50 -4.46 7.73
N SER A 76 1.25 -4.40 8.84
CA SER A 76 2.36 -5.33 9.06
C SER A 76 2.63 -5.65 10.54
N TYR A 77 1.65 -5.40 11.41
CA TYR A 77 1.74 -5.72 12.83
C TYR A 77 1.97 -7.22 13.04
N ALA A 78 2.89 -7.55 13.95
CA ALA A 78 3.07 -8.91 14.42
C ALA A 78 1.81 -9.41 15.13
N HIS A 79 1.59 -10.71 15.07
CA HIS A 79 0.46 -11.32 15.76
C HIS A 79 0.86 -11.70 17.20
N PRO A 80 0.14 -11.27 18.26
CA PRO A 80 0.54 -11.51 19.66
C PRO A 80 0.49 -12.98 20.10
N LEU A 81 -0.39 -13.78 19.48
CA LEU A 81 -0.45 -15.23 19.68
C LEU A 81 0.61 -16.03 18.89
N LEU A 82 1.40 -15.39 18.03
CA LEU A 82 2.53 -16.01 17.32
C LEU A 82 3.85 -15.57 17.96
N PRO A 83 4.90 -16.42 17.94
CA PRO A 83 6.24 -15.93 18.29
C PRO A 83 6.69 -14.89 17.27
N ALA A 84 7.50 -13.91 17.70
CA ALA A 84 7.95 -12.81 16.83
C ALA A 84 8.76 -13.29 15.61
N ASP A 85 9.44 -14.43 15.70
CA ASP A 85 10.16 -15.09 14.60
C ASP A 85 9.34 -16.21 13.92
N GLY A 86 8.02 -16.25 14.13
CA GLY A 86 7.11 -17.17 13.45
C GLY A 86 6.06 -16.45 12.62
N ILE A 87 5.58 -17.14 11.59
CA ILE A 87 4.48 -16.70 10.72
C ILE A 87 3.28 -17.65 10.77
N TRP A 88 3.41 -18.78 11.46
CA TRP A 88 2.31 -19.68 11.78
C TRP A 88 2.65 -20.60 12.95
N VAL A 89 1.64 -21.14 13.62
CA VAL A 89 1.78 -22.23 14.59
C VAL A 89 0.64 -23.23 14.43
N PRO A 90 0.88 -24.54 14.64
CA PRO A 90 -0.20 -25.51 14.68
C PRO A 90 -1.08 -25.26 15.91
N THR A 91 -2.38 -25.38 15.74
CA THR A 91 -3.36 -25.32 16.82
C THR A 91 -3.72 -26.73 17.29
N THR A 92 -4.30 -26.83 18.48
CA THR A 92 -4.85 -28.09 19.01
C THR A 92 -6.18 -28.48 18.34
N HIS A 93 -6.79 -27.57 17.56
CA HIS A 93 -8.03 -27.83 16.84
C HIS A 93 -7.74 -28.51 15.50
N ARG A 94 -8.65 -29.42 15.10
CA ARG A 94 -8.66 -29.95 13.74
C ARG A 94 -9.55 -29.07 12.87
N GLY A 95 -8.98 -28.54 11.80
CA GLY A 95 -9.68 -27.72 10.82
C GLY A 95 -10.25 -28.62 9.72
N GLN A 96 -11.41 -28.22 9.21
CA GLN A 96 -11.98 -28.81 8.01
C GLN A 96 -11.32 -28.17 6.79
N LEU A 97 -10.51 -28.94 6.06
CA LEU A 97 -9.92 -28.52 4.80
C LEU A 97 -10.94 -28.78 3.70
N HIS A 98 -11.46 -27.71 3.11
CA HIS A 98 -12.28 -27.79 1.91
C HIS A 98 -11.36 -27.87 0.68
N GLY A 99 -11.56 -28.89 -0.16
CA GLY A 99 -10.86 -29.03 -1.42
C GLY A 99 -11.64 -29.94 -2.36
N ASP A 100 -11.22 -29.99 -3.62
CA ASP A 100 -11.92 -30.69 -4.72
C ASP A 100 -12.13 -32.20 -4.50
N ARG A 101 -11.51 -32.78 -3.46
CA ARG A 101 -11.62 -34.20 -3.07
C ARG A 101 -12.44 -34.44 -1.80
N GLY A 102 -13.29 -33.49 -1.41
CA GLY A 102 -14.14 -33.54 -0.22
C GLY A 102 -13.43 -33.11 1.06
N ASP A 103 -14.22 -32.94 2.11
CA ASP A 103 -13.75 -32.39 3.38
C ASP A 103 -12.78 -33.33 4.10
N ARG A 104 -11.60 -32.81 4.42
CA ARG A 104 -10.58 -33.54 5.17
C ARG A 104 -10.29 -32.84 6.49
N TRP A 105 -10.32 -33.60 7.59
CA TRP A 105 -9.93 -33.11 8.91
C TRP A 105 -8.41 -33.14 9.04
N GLY A 106 -7.79 -31.96 9.06
CA GLY A 106 -6.35 -31.77 9.19
C GLY A 106 -5.98 -30.93 10.43
N PRO A 107 -4.68 -30.80 10.74
CA PRO A 107 -4.24 -29.82 11.72
C PRO A 107 -4.67 -28.42 11.27
N ASP A 108 -5.27 -27.64 12.16
CA ASP A 108 -5.54 -26.23 11.90
C ASP A 108 -4.35 -25.36 12.33
N PHE A 109 -4.17 -24.23 11.66
CA PHE A 109 -3.04 -23.32 11.85
C PHE A 109 -3.52 -21.92 12.15
N LEU A 110 -2.92 -21.31 13.18
CA LEU A 110 -2.91 -19.88 13.38
C LEU A 110 -1.81 -19.31 12.47
N ILE A 111 -2.12 -18.25 11.71
CA ILE A 111 -1.22 -17.67 10.72
C ILE A 111 -1.10 -16.16 10.89
N ASP A 112 0.03 -15.60 10.47
CA ASP A 112 0.24 -14.16 10.37
C ASP A 112 -0.43 -13.67 9.07
N HIS A 113 -1.66 -13.18 9.21
CA HIS A 113 -2.50 -12.78 8.08
C HIS A 113 -1.85 -11.67 7.27
N SER A 114 -1.32 -10.64 7.95
CA SER A 114 -0.71 -9.48 7.31
C SER A 114 0.52 -9.92 6.54
N TYR A 115 1.37 -10.74 7.16
CA TYR A 115 2.56 -11.27 6.49
C TYR A 115 2.19 -12.01 5.21
N HIS A 116 1.30 -13.00 5.29
CA HIS A 116 0.93 -13.84 4.15
C HIS A 116 0.16 -13.08 3.06
N ALA A 117 -0.76 -12.19 3.45
CA ALA A 117 -1.49 -11.37 2.49
C ALA A 117 -0.53 -10.47 1.72
N ASN A 118 0.40 -9.81 2.42
CA ASN A 118 1.30 -8.87 1.76
C ASN A 118 2.36 -9.55 0.89
N ASP A 119 2.90 -10.68 1.36
CA ASP A 119 3.87 -11.50 0.62
C ASP A 119 3.34 -11.92 -0.75
N ARG A 120 2.04 -12.24 -0.85
CA ARG A 120 1.41 -12.61 -2.13
C ARG A 120 0.91 -11.42 -2.91
N LEU A 121 0.15 -10.54 -2.28
CA LEU A 121 -0.56 -9.50 -2.99
C LEU A 121 0.38 -8.45 -3.58
N TRP A 122 1.37 -7.98 -2.83
CA TRP A 122 2.24 -6.88 -3.29
C TRP A 122 3.30 -7.30 -4.31
N ASP A 123 3.65 -8.58 -4.39
CA ASP A 123 4.69 -9.06 -5.31
C ASP A 123 4.13 -9.80 -6.54
N GLU A 124 2.96 -10.44 -6.44
CA GLU A 124 2.39 -11.21 -7.55
C GLU A 124 1.28 -10.47 -8.32
N TYR A 125 0.65 -9.47 -7.70
CA TYR A 125 -0.52 -8.79 -8.27
C TYR A 125 -0.32 -7.29 -8.40
N PHE A 126 -1.00 -6.70 -9.39
CA PHE A 126 -1.12 -5.26 -9.53
C PHE A 126 -2.51 -4.93 -10.10
N PHE A 127 -2.95 -3.68 -9.90
CA PHE A 127 -4.17 -3.17 -10.49
C PHE A 127 -3.84 -2.25 -11.67
N SER A 128 -4.26 -2.65 -12.87
CA SER A 128 -4.04 -1.86 -14.09
C SER A 128 -4.98 -0.67 -14.21
N SER A 129 -6.05 -0.61 -13.40
CA SER A 129 -7.23 0.26 -13.57
C SER A 129 -7.97 0.09 -14.91
N LEU A 130 -7.61 -0.94 -15.69
CA LEU A 130 -8.31 -1.32 -16.91
C LEU A 130 -9.53 -2.17 -16.53
N THR A 131 -10.67 -1.50 -16.33
CA THR A 131 -11.94 -2.07 -15.84
C THR A 131 -13.11 -1.56 -16.67
N PRO A 132 -14.23 -2.32 -16.79
CA PRO A 132 -15.48 -1.74 -17.24
C PRO A 132 -15.89 -0.58 -16.32
N GLN A 133 -16.52 0.43 -16.91
CA GLN A 133 -16.99 1.62 -16.23
C GLN A 133 -18.51 1.59 -16.16
N ILE A 134 -19.01 0.86 -15.18
CA ILE A 134 -20.44 0.57 -15.03
C ILE A 134 -21.02 1.08 -13.69
N SER A 135 -20.17 1.60 -12.82
CA SER A 135 -20.58 2.23 -11.55
C SER A 135 -21.30 3.55 -11.81
N MET A 136 -22.18 3.94 -10.88
CA MET A 136 -22.89 5.23 -10.89
C MET A 136 -21.95 6.44 -10.81
N LEU A 137 -20.68 6.22 -10.45
CA LEU A 137 -19.64 7.25 -10.43
C LEU A 137 -19.19 7.69 -11.84
N TYR A 138 -19.45 6.88 -12.87
CA TYR A 138 -19.11 7.21 -14.25
C TYR A 138 -20.29 7.89 -14.96
N SER A 139 -20.03 9.01 -15.63
CA SER A 139 -21.04 9.75 -16.41
C SER A 139 -21.57 8.97 -17.63
N GLN A 140 -20.80 7.98 -18.10
CA GLN A 140 -21.16 7.12 -19.21
C GLN A 140 -20.76 5.68 -18.92
N ARG A 141 -21.69 4.75 -19.17
CA ARG A 141 -21.42 3.32 -19.08
C ARG A 141 -20.54 2.87 -20.24
N ARG A 142 -19.40 2.24 -19.96
CA ARG A 142 -18.48 1.70 -20.98
C ARG A 142 -18.05 0.28 -20.64
N ILE A 143 -18.05 -0.61 -21.63
CA ILE A 143 -17.55 -1.98 -21.48
C ILE A 143 -16.02 -2.02 -21.56
N ILE A 144 -15.38 -3.07 -21.04
CA ILE A 144 -13.91 -3.15 -20.96
C ILE A 144 -13.19 -2.94 -22.29
N THR A 145 -13.74 -3.48 -23.39
CA THR A 145 -13.12 -3.38 -24.72
C THR A 145 -13.18 -1.97 -25.31
N GLU A 146 -14.19 -1.17 -24.96
CA GLU A 146 -14.27 0.25 -25.31
C GLU A 146 -13.25 1.06 -24.50
N VAL A 147 -13.18 0.81 -23.19
CA VAL A 147 -12.20 1.45 -22.30
C VAL A 147 -10.78 1.20 -22.79
N PHE A 148 -10.46 -0.02 -23.22
CA PHE A 148 -9.14 -0.34 -23.77
C PHE A 148 -8.87 0.37 -25.11
N ARG A 149 -9.84 0.44 -26.02
CA ARG A 149 -9.67 1.18 -27.29
C ARG A 149 -9.47 2.68 -27.06
N ASP A 150 -10.23 3.27 -26.15
CA ASP A 150 -10.05 4.66 -25.74
C ASP A 150 -8.65 4.89 -25.16
N PHE A 151 -8.16 3.96 -24.34
CA PHE A 151 -6.81 4.00 -23.80
C PHE A 151 -5.74 3.90 -24.90
N GLN A 152 -5.96 3.08 -25.93
CA GLN A 152 -5.12 3.06 -27.14
C GLN A 152 -5.15 4.39 -27.90
N GLY A 153 -6.30 5.08 -27.88
CA GLY A 153 -6.46 6.44 -28.40
C GLY A 153 -5.88 7.56 -27.53
N GLY A 154 -5.27 7.22 -26.38
CA GLY A 154 -4.61 8.18 -25.49
C GLY A 154 -5.49 8.72 -24.35
N ARG A 155 -6.70 8.20 -24.16
CA ARG A 155 -7.54 8.54 -23.00
C ARG A 155 -6.95 7.93 -21.73
N GLU A 156 -6.89 8.70 -20.65
CA GLU A 156 -6.35 8.21 -19.37
C GLU A 156 -7.26 7.16 -18.72
N LEU A 157 -6.65 6.20 -18.03
CA LEU A 157 -7.33 5.28 -17.13
C LEU A 157 -7.59 5.96 -15.76
N PRO A 158 -8.48 5.42 -14.90
CA PRO A 158 -8.70 5.95 -13.55
C PRO A 158 -7.41 6.12 -12.74
N ASN A 159 -6.41 5.25 -12.95
CA ASN A 159 -5.04 5.55 -12.54
C ASN A 159 -4.28 6.20 -13.72
N PRO A 160 -4.12 7.54 -13.74
CA PRO A 160 -3.47 8.25 -14.85
C PRO A 160 -1.96 7.99 -14.93
N ARG A 161 -1.38 7.28 -13.95
CA ARG A 161 0.03 6.86 -13.97
C ARG A 161 0.25 5.64 -14.85
N MET A 162 -0.79 4.86 -15.12
CA MET A 162 -0.73 3.75 -16.06
C MET A 162 -0.71 4.29 -17.48
N THR A 163 0.40 4.06 -18.17
CA THR A 163 0.62 4.52 -19.54
C THR A 163 0.70 3.34 -20.49
N LEU A 164 0.09 3.48 -21.66
CA LEU A 164 0.09 2.41 -22.65
C LEU A 164 1.51 2.20 -23.16
N TRP A 165 1.91 0.93 -23.19
CA TRP A 165 3.09 0.47 -23.91
C TRP A 165 2.69 -0.48 -25.02
N LYS A 166 3.30 -0.25 -26.19
CA LYS A 166 3.29 -1.20 -27.30
C LYS A 166 4.64 -1.17 -27.97
N ASN A 167 5.11 -2.35 -28.38
CA ASN A 167 6.30 -2.42 -29.21
C ASN A 167 6.05 -1.65 -30.51
N ARG A 168 7.07 -0.97 -31.04
CA ARG A 168 6.95 -0.18 -32.29
C ARG A 168 6.46 -1.02 -33.48
N ALA A 169 6.77 -2.31 -33.50
CA ALA A 169 6.33 -3.22 -34.55
C ALA A 169 4.88 -3.73 -34.38
N GLU A 170 4.26 -3.52 -33.21
CA GLU A 170 2.91 -3.99 -32.92
C GLU A 170 1.84 -2.96 -33.32
N THR A 171 0.78 -3.45 -33.95
CA THR A 171 -0.43 -2.66 -34.25
C THR A 171 -1.38 -2.63 -33.06
N ASP A 172 -2.28 -1.66 -33.03
CA ASP A 172 -3.31 -1.56 -31.99
C ASP A 172 -4.26 -2.78 -31.99
N SER A 173 -4.52 -3.37 -33.16
CA SER A 173 -5.28 -4.60 -33.26
C SER A 173 -4.53 -5.77 -32.63
N GLN A 174 -3.22 -5.88 -32.85
CA GLN A 174 -2.42 -6.94 -32.23
C GLN A 174 -2.43 -6.84 -30.70
N THR A 175 -2.25 -5.65 -30.13
CA THR A 175 -2.32 -5.47 -28.68
C THR A 175 -3.72 -5.71 -28.13
N PHE A 176 -4.78 -5.31 -28.85
CA PHE A 176 -6.16 -5.63 -28.49
C PHE A 176 -6.39 -7.14 -28.39
N TYR A 177 -5.98 -7.89 -29.43
CA TYR A 177 -6.16 -9.33 -29.47
C TYR A 177 -5.20 -10.11 -28.55
N LYS A 178 -4.23 -9.46 -27.88
CA LYS A 178 -3.52 -10.09 -26.74
C LYS A 178 -4.45 -10.32 -25.55
N LEU A 179 -5.38 -9.40 -25.32
CA LEU A 179 -6.22 -9.38 -24.11
C LEU A 179 -7.65 -9.83 -24.37
N PHE A 180 -8.17 -9.60 -25.58
CA PHE A 180 -9.57 -9.85 -25.89
C PHE A 180 -9.77 -10.80 -27.07
N SER A 181 -10.82 -11.63 -27.04
CA SER A 181 -11.24 -12.50 -28.14
C SER A 181 -12.10 -11.78 -29.18
N GLY A 182 -12.67 -10.62 -28.82
CA GLY A 182 -13.57 -9.83 -29.64
C GLY A 182 -13.99 -8.54 -28.92
N THR A 183 -15.09 -7.94 -29.38
CA THR A 183 -15.71 -6.79 -28.69
C THR A 183 -16.72 -7.32 -27.66
N GLY A 184 -16.68 -6.82 -26.44
CA GLY A 184 -17.57 -7.24 -25.36
C GLY A 184 -17.07 -6.82 -23.98
N ASP A 185 -17.66 -7.41 -22.95
CA ASP A 185 -17.28 -7.17 -21.56
C ASP A 185 -16.49 -8.37 -20.98
N ALA A 186 -16.86 -8.90 -19.81
CA ALA A 186 -16.16 -10.02 -19.17
C ALA A 186 -15.92 -11.25 -20.08
N ASN A 187 -16.92 -11.64 -20.88
CA ASN A 187 -16.82 -12.80 -21.79
C ASN A 187 -15.83 -12.59 -22.95
N ALA A 188 -15.45 -11.35 -23.24
CA ALA A 188 -14.45 -11.04 -24.27
C ALA A 188 -13.02 -11.13 -23.73
N ILE A 189 -12.82 -11.11 -22.41
CA ILE A 189 -11.51 -11.20 -21.78
C ILE A 189 -10.97 -12.62 -21.98
N LYS A 190 -9.77 -12.75 -22.54
CA LYS A 190 -9.11 -14.06 -22.65
C LYS A 190 -8.74 -14.57 -21.26
N SER A 191 -8.83 -15.89 -21.06
CA SER A 191 -8.53 -16.52 -19.78
C SER A 191 -7.10 -16.29 -19.31
N ASP A 192 -6.16 -16.02 -20.22
CA ASP A 192 -4.75 -15.72 -19.94
C ASP A 192 -4.41 -14.22 -20.06
N ALA A 193 -5.41 -13.35 -20.23
CA ALA A 193 -5.19 -11.90 -20.36
C ALA A 193 -4.50 -11.29 -19.12
N TYR A 194 -4.77 -11.84 -17.93
CA TYR A 194 -4.14 -11.40 -16.68
C TYR A 194 -2.62 -11.60 -16.67
N LEU A 195 -2.09 -12.56 -17.45
CA LEU A 195 -0.65 -12.78 -17.60
C LEU A 195 -0.01 -11.79 -18.59
N ARG A 196 -0.81 -11.23 -19.51
CA ARG A 196 -0.33 -10.45 -20.66
C ARG A 196 -0.52 -8.95 -20.50
N SER A 197 -1.50 -8.51 -19.71
CA SER A 197 -1.88 -7.09 -19.57
C SER A 197 -0.72 -6.19 -19.16
N ALA A 198 0.13 -6.64 -18.24
CA ALA A 198 1.30 -5.92 -17.77
C ALA A 198 2.31 -5.60 -18.89
N SER A 199 2.39 -6.47 -19.92
CA SER A 199 3.31 -6.24 -21.05
C SER A 199 2.94 -5.01 -21.89
N ASN A 200 1.73 -4.48 -21.71
CA ASN A 200 1.21 -3.31 -22.40
C ASN A 200 1.11 -2.06 -21.52
N LEU A 201 1.76 -2.06 -20.35
CA LEU A 201 1.67 -0.97 -19.38
C LEU A 201 3.05 -0.54 -18.91
N LEU A 202 3.22 0.77 -18.71
CA LEU A 202 4.32 1.37 -18.00
C LEU A 202 3.78 2.27 -16.88
N VAL A 203 4.49 2.35 -15.76
CA VAL A 203 4.14 3.23 -14.65
C VAL A 203 4.91 4.55 -14.78
N LYS A 204 4.18 5.65 -14.98
CA LYS A 204 4.74 6.99 -15.05
C LYS A 204 5.16 7.47 -13.65
N GLY A 205 6.47 7.70 -13.48
CA GLY A 205 7.01 8.21 -12.23
C GLY A 205 7.01 7.18 -11.10
N GLY A 206 7.31 5.91 -11.42
CA GLY A 206 7.53 4.89 -10.41
C GLY A 206 8.63 5.29 -9.41
N PHE A 207 8.43 4.92 -8.15
CA PHE A 207 9.26 5.29 -7.02
C PHE A 207 9.93 4.06 -6.42
N ASN A 208 11.25 4.09 -6.27
CA ASN A 208 11.98 3.01 -5.64
C ASN A 208 11.93 3.16 -4.11
N VAL A 209 11.30 2.22 -3.41
CA VAL A 209 11.20 2.23 -1.93
C VAL A 209 12.56 2.16 -1.24
N ASN A 210 13.61 1.74 -1.94
CA ASN A 210 14.99 1.77 -1.45
C ASN A 210 15.64 3.17 -1.52
N SER A 211 14.89 4.21 -1.90
CA SER A 211 15.38 5.59 -1.88
C SER A 211 15.74 6.02 -0.46
N VAL A 212 16.98 6.50 -0.29
CA VAL A 212 17.48 7.07 0.97
C VAL A 212 17.41 8.61 0.99
N SER A 213 16.60 9.20 0.12
CA SER A 213 16.40 10.66 0.04
C SER A 213 15.12 11.06 0.78
N PRO A 214 15.21 11.78 1.92
CA PRO A 214 14.03 12.25 2.64
C PRO A 214 13.16 13.17 1.78
N SER A 215 13.78 14.04 0.97
CA SER A 215 13.03 14.93 0.07
C SER A 215 12.24 14.19 -1.01
N ALA A 216 12.76 13.06 -1.49
CA ALA A 216 12.05 12.22 -2.46
C ALA A 216 10.83 11.54 -1.82
N TRP A 217 10.98 11.02 -0.60
CA TRP A 217 9.87 10.47 0.19
C TRP A 217 8.84 11.53 0.56
N ALA A 218 9.26 12.71 1.02
CA ALA A 218 8.36 13.81 1.37
C ALA A 218 7.55 14.30 0.15
N SER A 219 8.17 14.30 -1.04
CA SER A 219 7.48 14.65 -2.29
C SER A 219 6.45 13.59 -2.70
N LEU A 220 6.74 12.31 -2.44
CA LEU A 220 5.81 11.21 -2.71
C LEU A 220 4.62 11.24 -1.74
N LEU A 221 4.88 11.31 -0.44
CA LEU A 221 3.85 11.38 0.61
C LEU A 221 3.00 12.66 0.49
N GLY A 222 3.63 13.75 0.05
CA GLY A 222 2.97 15.04 -0.16
C GLY A 222 2.23 15.19 -1.48
N ALA A 223 2.14 14.14 -2.30
CA ALA A 223 1.57 14.22 -3.65
C ALA A 223 0.10 14.64 -3.68
N ASN A 224 -0.65 14.38 -2.59
CA ASN A 224 -2.07 14.73 -2.45
C ASN A 224 -2.29 16.03 -1.67
N ASN A 225 -1.27 16.85 -1.46
CA ASN A 225 -1.44 18.13 -0.77
C ASN A 225 -2.41 19.05 -1.54
N GLY A 226 -3.45 19.54 -0.85
CA GLY A 226 -4.50 20.34 -1.46
C GLY A 226 -5.56 19.52 -2.19
N ALA A 227 -5.69 18.23 -1.87
CA ALA A 227 -6.75 17.39 -2.44
C ALA A 227 -8.10 17.68 -1.78
N ASP A 228 -9.17 17.52 -2.56
CA ASP A 228 -10.54 17.54 -2.07
C ASP A 228 -10.91 16.18 -1.46
N VAL A 229 -11.55 16.20 -0.30
CA VAL A 229 -11.99 14.99 0.42
C VAL A 229 -13.51 14.98 0.53
N PRO A 230 -14.21 14.01 -0.09
CA PRO A 230 -15.65 13.85 0.11
C PRO A 230 -15.93 13.30 1.51
N VAL A 231 -16.96 13.84 2.18
CA VAL A 231 -17.35 13.48 3.55
C VAL A 231 -18.84 13.16 3.59
N SER A 232 -19.19 12.03 4.21
CA SER A 232 -20.58 11.54 4.33
C SER A 232 -20.98 11.45 5.80
N ARG A 233 -21.40 12.59 6.39
CA ARG A 233 -21.85 12.63 7.80
C ARG A 233 -23.16 11.87 7.97
N PRO A 234 -23.31 11.01 8.99
CA PRO A 234 -24.56 10.30 9.27
C PRO A 234 -25.75 11.26 9.33
N GLY A 235 -26.83 10.95 8.59
CA GLY A 235 -28.04 11.77 8.53
C GLY A 235 -27.92 13.07 7.73
N GLN A 236 -26.78 13.32 7.07
CA GLN A 236 -26.56 14.52 6.26
C GLN A 236 -26.26 14.16 4.80
N ALA A 237 -26.46 15.12 3.90
CA ALA A 237 -26.04 14.97 2.51
C ALA A 237 -24.51 14.94 2.42
N MET A 238 -23.98 14.23 1.42
CA MET A 238 -22.54 14.26 1.12
C MET A 238 -22.07 15.69 0.88
N SER A 239 -20.88 15.98 1.40
CA SER A 239 -20.20 17.27 1.27
C SER A 239 -18.76 17.04 0.82
N VAL A 240 -18.06 18.08 0.37
CA VAL A 240 -16.66 18.01 -0.03
C VAL A 240 -15.87 19.05 0.74
N GLU A 241 -14.87 18.61 1.49
CA GLU A 241 -13.87 19.48 2.11
C GLU A 241 -12.78 19.75 1.09
N ARG A 242 -12.56 21.03 0.76
CA ARG A 242 -11.69 21.44 -0.34
C ARG A 242 -10.31 21.83 0.13
N ASP A 243 -9.33 21.69 -0.78
CA ASP A 243 -7.96 22.17 -0.60
C ASP A 243 -7.30 21.66 0.70
N VAL A 244 -7.56 20.40 1.08
CA VAL A 244 -7.11 19.88 2.37
C VAL A 244 -5.60 19.66 2.36
N PRO A 245 -4.84 20.23 3.32
CA PRO A 245 -3.40 20.00 3.41
C PRO A 245 -3.10 18.53 3.74
N TYR A 246 -2.18 17.92 2.98
CA TYR A 246 -1.65 16.57 3.21
C TYR A 246 -2.65 15.57 3.85
N PRO A 247 -3.77 15.26 3.18
CA PRO A 247 -4.82 14.43 3.77
C PRO A 247 -4.38 12.96 3.85
N VAL A 248 -4.63 12.34 4.99
CA VAL A 248 -4.48 10.91 5.24
C VAL A 248 -5.83 10.38 5.70
N SER A 249 -6.46 9.56 4.85
CA SER A 249 -7.78 9.01 5.12
C SER A 249 -7.79 7.50 4.92
N ARG A 250 -8.35 6.80 5.91
CA ARG A 250 -8.63 5.37 5.84
C ARG A 250 -9.81 5.06 4.93
N PHE A 251 -10.74 5.98 4.73
CA PHE A 251 -11.98 5.76 3.97
C PHE A 251 -12.02 6.69 2.77
N SER A 252 -12.58 6.25 1.64
CA SER A 252 -12.78 7.15 0.49
C SER A 252 -13.79 8.25 0.82
N MET A 253 -14.75 7.96 1.69
CA MET A 253 -15.73 8.92 2.21
C MET A 253 -15.85 8.77 3.74
N PRO A 254 -15.00 9.44 4.53
CA PRO A 254 -15.11 9.43 5.99
C PRO A 254 -16.44 10.03 6.48
N ASN A 255 -16.85 9.66 7.70
CA ASN A 255 -18.10 10.11 8.32
C ASN A 255 -17.98 11.49 8.97
N ALA A 256 -16.78 12.03 9.09
CA ALA A 256 -16.51 13.36 9.62
C ALA A 256 -15.33 14.02 8.89
N GLY A 257 -15.14 15.31 9.14
CA GLY A 257 -14.01 16.08 8.64
C GLY A 257 -12.73 15.82 9.44
N THR A 258 -11.77 16.73 9.30
CA THR A 258 -10.60 16.77 10.19
C THR A 258 -11.00 17.19 11.61
N SER A 259 -10.28 16.70 12.62
CA SER A 259 -10.37 17.24 13.98
C SER A 259 -9.88 18.69 14.00
N SER A 260 -10.67 19.62 14.53
CA SER A 260 -10.19 20.98 14.82
C SER A 260 -9.17 20.96 15.96
N ASP A 261 -8.21 21.88 15.97
CA ASP A 261 -7.18 22.07 17.02
C ASP A 261 -7.75 22.38 18.43
N SER A 262 -9.06 22.37 18.60
CA SER A 262 -9.77 22.59 19.86
C SER A 262 -9.92 21.27 20.62
N SER A 263 -9.40 21.19 21.85
CA SER A 263 -9.68 20.07 22.75
C SER A 263 -11.17 19.99 23.10
N GLY A 264 -11.81 18.83 22.93
CA GLY A 264 -13.15 18.57 23.46
C GLY A 264 -13.90 17.45 22.72
N PHE A 265 -15.11 17.12 23.19
CA PHE A 265 -15.90 16.02 22.65
C PHE A 265 -16.04 16.03 21.11
N ALA A 266 -16.28 17.19 20.50
CA ALA A 266 -16.41 17.30 19.04
C ALA A 266 -15.10 17.01 18.27
N SER A 267 -13.93 17.31 18.84
CA SER A 267 -12.65 16.92 18.22
C SER A 267 -12.44 15.42 18.30
N ASP A 268 -12.80 14.80 19.42
CA ASP A 268 -12.68 13.35 19.64
C ASP A 268 -13.60 12.59 18.67
N GLN A 269 -14.82 13.07 18.47
CA GLN A 269 -15.73 12.52 17.46
C GLN A 269 -15.14 12.56 16.05
N SER A 270 -14.55 13.69 15.67
CA SER A 270 -13.93 13.86 14.35
C SER A 270 -12.69 12.97 14.19
N LEU A 271 -11.90 12.79 15.26
CA LEU A 271 -10.75 11.88 15.27
C LEU A 271 -11.17 10.41 15.06
N TRP A 272 -12.31 10.00 15.63
CA TRP A 272 -12.82 8.63 15.56
C TRP A 272 -13.78 8.34 14.41
N SER A 273 -14.16 9.33 13.61
CA SER A 273 -15.07 9.17 12.45
C SER A 273 -14.55 9.78 11.15
N GLY A 274 -13.53 10.62 11.24
CA GLY A 274 -13.05 11.45 10.16
C GLY A 274 -11.74 10.96 9.55
N PHE A 275 -10.90 11.92 9.16
CA PHE A 275 -9.59 11.71 8.56
C PHE A 275 -8.61 12.74 9.11
N ARG A 276 -7.31 12.59 8.77
CA ARG A 276 -6.25 13.48 9.26
C ARG A 276 -5.79 14.42 8.16
N SER A 277 -5.54 15.67 8.52
CA SER A 277 -4.75 16.62 7.72
C SER A 277 -3.42 16.82 8.44
N LEU A 278 -2.31 16.51 7.76
CA LEU A 278 -0.98 16.72 8.29
C LEU A 278 -0.44 18.08 7.82
N ASP A 279 0.56 18.60 8.52
CA ASP A 279 1.33 19.73 8.03
C ASP A 279 2.58 19.29 7.27
N ARG A 280 3.22 20.25 6.60
CA ARG A 280 4.43 20.03 5.80
C ARG A 280 5.61 19.51 6.63
N TYR A 281 5.76 19.96 7.87
CA TYR A 281 6.84 19.53 8.75
C TYR A 281 6.65 18.08 9.16
N LYS A 282 5.42 17.70 9.55
CA LYS A 282 5.09 16.33 9.92
C LYS A 282 5.30 15.35 8.76
N VAL A 283 4.98 15.75 7.52
CA VAL A 283 5.28 14.94 6.32
C VAL A 283 6.79 14.82 6.05
N ARG A 284 7.58 15.86 6.30
CA ARG A 284 9.05 15.80 6.15
C ARG A 284 9.69 14.91 7.20
N GLU A 285 9.27 15.04 8.45
CA GLU A 285 9.74 14.22 9.56
C GLU A 285 9.39 12.74 9.35
N LEU A 286 8.15 12.44 8.94
CA LEU A 286 7.75 11.08 8.55
C LEU A 286 8.65 10.52 7.42
N ALA A 287 8.98 11.34 6.42
CA ALA A 287 9.88 10.93 5.35
C ALA A 287 11.31 10.65 5.84
N GLU A 288 11.81 11.40 6.82
CA GLU A 288 13.10 11.16 7.47
C GLU A 288 13.08 9.83 8.24
N LYS A 289 12.05 9.60 9.07
CA LYS A 289 11.87 8.34 9.81
C LYS A 289 11.69 7.12 8.89
N ILE A 290 11.00 7.26 7.75
CA ILE A 290 10.94 6.20 6.74
C ILE A 290 12.33 5.92 6.16
N VAL A 291 13.14 6.94 5.86
CA VAL A 291 14.51 6.75 5.36
C VAL A 291 15.40 6.05 6.38
N GLU A 292 15.23 6.34 7.67
CA GLU A 292 15.93 5.62 8.74
C GLU A 292 15.57 4.13 8.73
N GLN A 293 14.28 3.81 8.64
CA GLN A 293 13.81 2.42 8.54
C GLN A 293 14.27 1.72 7.25
N VAL A 294 14.30 2.44 6.13
CA VAL A 294 14.85 1.92 4.85
C VAL A 294 16.34 1.61 4.98
N LYS A 295 17.13 2.47 5.63
CA LYS A 295 18.57 2.22 5.86
C LYS A 295 18.81 1.05 6.82
N LEU A 296 17.95 0.91 7.83
CA LEU A 296 18.05 -0.16 8.82
C LEU A 296 17.65 -1.54 8.26
N ARG A 297 16.66 -1.56 7.35
CA ARG A 297 16.04 -2.79 6.86
C ARG A 297 16.42 -3.19 5.44
N GLY A 298 16.76 -2.23 4.59
CA GLY A 298 16.98 -2.43 3.16
C GLY A 298 18.43 -2.78 2.80
N PRO A 299 18.72 -2.90 1.49
CA PRO A 299 17.76 -2.75 0.40
C PRO A 299 16.77 -3.92 0.34
N PHE A 300 15.49 -3.60 0.20
CA PHE A 300 14.40 -4.56 0.00
C PHE A 300 14.45 -5.14 -1.41
N LEU A 301 14.25 -6.46 -1.52
CA LEU A 301 14.28 -7.21 -2.77
C LEU A 301 12.89 -7.42 -3.38
N SER A 302 11.84 -7.24 -2.58
CA SER A 302 10.42 -7.34 -2.97
C SER A 302 9.56 -6.30 -2.24
N LEU A 303 8.40 -5.97 -2.78
CA LEU A 303 7.46 -5.07 -2.10
C LEU A 303 6.89 -5.76 -0.86
N GLY A 304 6.62 -7.07 -0.90
CA GLY A 304 6.23 -7.83 0.29
C GLY A 304 7.21 -7.66 1.45
N GLU A 305 8.53 -7.69 1.19
CA GLU A 305 9.57 -7.46 2.19
C GLU A 305 9.56 -6.03 2.75
N PHE A 306 9.32 -5.02 1.91
CA PHE A 306 9.22 -3.62 2.33
C PHE A 306 8.01 -3.38 3.23
N ILE A 307 6.87 -3.97 2.87
CA ILE A 307 5.60 -3.82 3.58
C ILE A 307 5.64 -4.57 4.92
N ASN A 308 6.16 -5.81 4.92
CA ASN A 308 6.11 -6.67 6.09
C ASN A 308 7.17 -6.37 7.15
N ARG A 309 6.89 -6.86 8.37
CA ARG A 309 7.89 -7.01 9.44
C ARG A 309 8.92 -8.08 9.06
N ARG A 310 10.10 -8.04 9.69
CA ARG A 310 11.06 -9.14 9.59
C ARG A 310 10.60 -10.33 10.45
N VAL A 311 10.84 -11.55 10.00
CA VAL A 311 10.58 -12.74 10.84
C VAL A 311 11.76 -12.91 11.79
N SER A 312 11.73 -12.20 12.92
CA SER A 312 12.83 -12.11 13.88
C SER A 312 12.33 -11.70 15.27
N THR A 313 13.07 -12.01 16.33
CA THR A 313 12.66 -11.75 17.72
C THR A 313 12.85 -10.30 18.20
N GLY A 314 13.56 -9.45 17.46
CA GLY A 314 13.79 -8.04 17.82
C GLY A 314 12.70 -7.08 17.32
N ASP A 315 12.94 -5.78 17.50
CA ASP A 315 11.98 -4.70 17.13
C ASP A 315 11.58 -4.72 15.65
N LEU A 316 12.51 -5.13 14.78
CA LEU A 316 12.24 -5.27 13.34
C LEU A 316 11.15 -6.30 13.04
N GLY A 317 10.91 -7.25 13.96
CA GLY A 317 9.89 -8.26 13.84
C GLY A 317 8.54 -7.90 14.45
N GLN A 318 8.37 -6.69 14.97
CA GLN A 318 7.08 -6.24 15.50
C GLN A 318 6.20 -5.57 14.44
N ARG A 319 6.82 -4.88 13.47
CA ARG A 319 6.13 -4.15 12.41
C ARG A 319 7.03 -3.86 11.21
N GLY A 320 6.42 -3.54 10.08
CA GLY A 320 7.08 -3.17 8.82
C GLY A 320 7.74 -1.80 8.84
N ALA A 321 8.40 -1.44 7.74
CA ALA A 321 9.26 -0.24 7.68
C ALA A 321 8.49 1.07 7.86
N VAL A 322 7.34 1.21 7.20
CA VAL A 322 6.55 2.45 7.27
C VAL A 322 5.79 2.55 8.58
N GLN A 323 5.27 1.45 9.10
CA GLN A 323 4.64 1.44 10.42
C GLN A 323 5.64 1.80 11.53
N ALA A 324 6.84 1.23 11.50
CA ALA A 324 7.89 1.57 12.46
C ALA A 324 8.29 3.06 12.41
N ALA A 325 8.22 3.70 11.24
CA ALA A 325 8.46 5.13 11.10
C ALA A 325 7.29 5.97 11.62
N ALA A 326 6.05 5.52 11.40
CA ALA A 326 4.84 6.19 11.88
C ALA A 326 4.72 6.16 13.40
N ASP A 327 5.23 5.10 14.04
CA ASP A 327 5.19 4.89 15.50
C ASP A 327 6.40 5.49 16.23
N ASP A 328 7.29 6.20 15.53
CA ASP A 328 8.43 6.86 16.15
C ASP A 328 7.95 7.96 17.13
N LEU A 329 8.48 7.92 18.35
CA LEU A 329 8.03 8.80 19.43
C LEU A 329 8.36 10.27 19.17
N ASP A 330 9.45 10.58 18.46
CA ASP A 330 9.79 11.97 18.11
C ASP A 330 8.78 12.52 17.09
N LEU A 331 8.28 11.64 16.20
CA LEU A 331 7.27 12.00 15.20
C LEU A 331 5.90 12.23 15.86
N GLY A 332 5.53 11.46 16.88
CA GLY A 332 4.28 11.65 17.64
C GLY A 332 3.00 11.59 16.78
N LEU A 333 3.01 10.84 15.66
CA LEU A 333 1.97 10.94 14.62
C LEU A 333 0.55 10.69 15.16
N ASN A 334 0.44 9.74 16.09
CA ASN A 334 -0.81 9.27 16.68
C ASN A 334 -1.00 9.69 18.15
N GLU A 335 -0.17 10.62 18.69
CA GLU A 335 -0.23 11.04 20.11
C GLU A 335 -1.61 11.60 20.53
N LEU A 336 -2.36 12.18 19.58
CA LEU A 336 -3.72 12.68 19.82
C LEU A 336 -4.71 11.61 20.30
N PHE A 337 -4.40 10.32 20.09
CA PHE A 337 -5.23 9.22 20.60
C PHE A 337 -5.00 8.91 22.07
N GLU A 338 -3.94 9.40 22.72
CA GLU A 338 -3.67 9.15 24.13
C GLU A 338 -4.79 9.63 25.06
N ALA A 339 -5.48 10.72 24.69
CA ALA A 339 -6.59 11.26 25.47
C ALA A 339 -7.90 10.45 25.35
N THR A 340 -8.04 9.65 24.29
CA THR A 340 -9.28 8.93 23.96
C THR A 340 -9.10 7.42 23.88
N SER A 341 -7.90 6.92 24.19
CA SER A 341 -7.53 5.51 24.16
C SER A 341 -6.90 5.09 25.48
N ILE A 342 -6.85 3.78 25.71
CA ILE A 342 -6.16 3.19 26.83
C ILE A 342 -4.81 2.67 26.33
N PRO A 343 -3.69 3.10 26.96
CA PRO A 343 -2.40 2.52 26.66
C PRO A 343 -2.35 1.09 27.20
N ILE A 344 -1.85 0.19 26.37
CA ILE A 344 -1.64 -1.22 26.68
C ILE A 344 -0.14 -1.44 26.75
N PHE A 345 0.35 -1.87 27.91
CA PHE A 345 1.76 -2.18 28.15
C PHE A 345 1.97 -3.68 28.26
N GLU A 346 3.17 -4.19 27.98
CA GLU A 346 3.50 -5.62 28.15
C GLU A 346 3.18 -6.14 29.56
N SER A 347 3.31 -5.31 30.60
CA SER A 347 2.95 -5.67 31.97
C SER A 347 1.47 -6.04 32.15
N ASP A 348 0.58 -5.45 31.36
CA ASP A 348 -0.86 -5.71 31.41
C ASP A 348 -1.21 -7.07 30.81
N LEU A 349 -0.28 -7.65 30.03
CA LEU A 349 -0.53 -8.81 29.17
C LEU A 349 -0.05 -10.13 29.77
N ALA A 350 0.65 -10.09 30.91
CA ALA A 350 1.30 -11.25 31.53
C ALA A 350 0.33 -12.42 31.81
N ALA A 351 -0.94 -12.13 32.11
CA ALA A 351 -1.94 -13.14 32.42
C ALA A 351 -2.54 -13.84 31.19
N TYR A 352 -2.34 -13.32 29.97
CA TYR A 352 -3.06 -13.75 28.76
C TYR A 352 -2.30 -14.76 27.88
N GLY A 353 -1.08 -15.14 28.28
CA GLY A 353 -0.32 -16.20 27.60
C GLY A 353 0.10 -15.87 26.17
N TYR A 354 0.24 -14.58 25.84
CA TYR A 354 0.74 -14.17 24.53
C TYR A 354 2.18 -14.63 24.31
N ARG A 355 2.45 -15.12 23.08
CA ARG A 355 3.78 -15.57 22.66
C ARG A 355 4.67 -14.40 22.26
N ASN A 356 4.06 -13.29 21.89
CA ASN A 356 4.71 -12.02 21.58
C ASN A 356 3.88 -10.88 22.19
N PRO A 357 3.97 -10.66 23.52
CA PRO A 357 3.18 -9.63 24.20
C PRO A 357 3.46 -8.22 23.67
N LYS A 358 4.71 -7.94 23.24
CA LYS A 358 5.11 -6.68 22.59
C LYS A 358 4.27 -6.32 21.36
N ALA A 359 3.69 -7.30 20.66
CA ALA A 359 2.83 -7.05 19.51
C ALA A 359 1.41 -6.58 19.87
N ALA A 360 1.02 -6.72 21.13
CA ALA A 360 -0.27 -6.23 21.64
C ALA A 360 -0.14 -4.91 22.42
N GLU A 361 1.08 -4.36 22.54
CA GLU A 361 1.29 -3.01 23.07
C GLU A 361 0.79 -1.95 22.10
N GLY A 362 0.28 -0.84 22.63
CA GLY A 362 -0.21 0.26 21.82
C GLY A 362 -1.35 1.01 22.49
N LEU A 363 -2.17 1.67 21.68
CA LEU A 363 -3.36 2.38 22.13
C LEU A 363 -4.60 1.58 21.71
N SER A 364 -5.58 1.47 22.60
CA SER A 364 -6.84 0.76 22.31
C SER A 364 -7.64 1.36 21.13
N GLY A 365 -7.37 2.62 20.75
CA GLY A 365 -7.94 3.28 19.58
C GLY A 365 -7.24 2.95 18.26
N GLU A 366 -6.22 2.09 18.26
CA GLU A 366 -5.60 1.62 17.04
C GLU A 366 -6.63 0.98 16.10
N GLY A 367 -6.63 1.42 14.84
CA GLY A 367 -7.62 1.01 13.84
C GLY A 367 -8.84 1.93 13.73
N ALA A 368 -8.96 2.94 14.59
CA ALA A 368 -9.94 4.02 14.40
C ALA A 368 -9.66 4.80 13.09
N PRO A 369 -10.69 5.41 12.46
CA PRO A 369 -10.56 6.14 11.20
C PRO A 369 -9.42 7.17 11.16
N GLY A 370 -9.24 7.97 12.21
CA GLY A 370 -8.17 8.97 12.30
C GLY A 370 -6.84 8.46 12.83
N PHE A 371 -6.74 7.20 13.26
CA PHE A 371 -5.48 6.58 13.67
C PHE A 371 -4.70 6.19 12.42
N ILE A 372 -3.57 6.86 12.18
CA ILE A 372 -2.81 6.69 10.95
C ILE A 372 -2.01 5.39 11.03
N THR A 373 -2.28 4.49 10.09
CA THR A 373 -1.52 3.25 9.91
C THR A 373 -0.70 3.29 8.63
N GLN A 374 0.23 2.34 8.51
CA GLN A 374 1.02 2.11 7.31
C GLN A 374 0.13 1.93 6.08
N ALA A 375 -0.97 1.17 6.17
CA ALA A 375 -1.89 1.01 5.05
C ALA A 375 -2.50 2.34 4.58
N ASP A 376 -2.80 3.26 5.50
CA ASP A 376 -3.36 4.57 5.19
C ASP A 376 -2.35 5.46 4.46
N LEU A 377 -1.10 5.45 4.92
CA LEU A 377 0.01 6.18 4.29
C LEU A 377 0.34 5.65 2.89
N LEU A 378 0.25 4.33 2.71
CA LEU A 378 0.59 3.67 1.46
C LEU A 378 -0.54 3.68 0.43
N ALA A 379 -1.80 3.75 0.87
CA ALA A 379 -2.96 3.72 -0.01
C ALA A 379 -2.84 4.63 -1.25
N PRO A 380 -2.56 5.94 -1.11
CA PRO A 380 -2.48 6.85 -2.26
C PRO A 380 -1.27 6.63 -3.17
N ILE A 381 -0.19 6.02 -2.66
CA ILE A 381 1.10 5.92 -3.37
C ILE A 381 1.42 4.50 -3.85
N SER A 382 0.65 3.51 -3.43
CA SER A 382 0.90 2.07 -3.66
C SER A 382 1.08 1.69 -5.13
N SER A 383 0.40 2.36 -6.07
CA SER A 383 0.53 2.09 -7.51
C SER A 383 1.86 2.57 -8.12
N LEU A 384 2.63 3.36 -7.36
CA LEU A 384 3.90 3.92 -7.80
C LEU A 384 5.11 3.15 -7.24
N LEU A 385 4.90 2.36 -6.20
CA LEU A 385 6.00 1.73 -5.47
C LEU A 385 6.62 0.61 -6.27
N ALA A 386 7.95 0.55 -6.25
CA ALA A 386 8.72 -0.56 -6.77
C ALA A 386 9.96 -0.74 -5.90
N VAL A 387 10.52 -1.95 -5.86
CA VAL A 387 11.85 -2.21 -5.25
C VAL A 387 13.00 -2.06 -6.24
N ARG A 388 12.69 -2.09 -7.54
CA ARG A 388 13.65 -1.97 -8.63
C ARG A 388 13.28 -0.78 -9.48
N SER A 389 14.30 0.01 -9.83
CA SER A 389 14.13 1.10 -10.78
C SER A 389 14.09 0.54 -12.21
N ASP A 390 13.25 1.10 -13.07
CA ASP A 390 13.28 0.79 -14.51
C ASP A 390 13.91 1.93 -15.33
N THR A 391 14.33 3.01 -14.68
CA THR A 391 15.01 4.14 -15.32
C THR A 391 16.26 4.50 -14.55
N TYR A 392 17.38 4.58 -15.26
CA TYR A 392 18.71 4.73 -14.70
C TYR A 392 19.39 5.96 -15.31
N ARG A 393 20.05 6.75 -14.47
CA ARG A 393 20.99 7.78 -14.90
C ARG A 393 22.39 7.21 -14.80
N LEU A 394 23.06 7.06 -15.92
CA LEU A 394 24.46 6.61 -15.98
C LEU A 394 25.33 7.80 -16.34
N ARG A 395 26.42 7.99 -15.60
CA ARG A 395 27.47 8.96 -15.92
C ARG A 395 28.76 8.21 -16.19
N ALA A 396 29.44 8.55 -17.28
CA ALA A 396 30.73 7.99 -17.62
C ALA A 396 31.73 9.12 -17.89
N PHE A 397 33.00 8.85 -17.59
CA PHE A 397 34.13 9.73 -17.85
C PHE A 397 35.14 8.99 -18.71
N GLY A 398 35.68 9.66 -19.73
CA GLY A 398 36.83 9.19 -20.50
C GLY A 398 37.80 10.33 -20.69
N GLY A 399 39.09 10.10 -20.41
CA GLY A 399 40.18 11.03 -20.68
C GLY A 399 41.24 10.39 -21.57
N GLU A 400 42.06 11.22 -22.21
CA GLU A 400 43.27 10.72 -22.86
C GLU A 400 44.25 10.22 -21.78
N GLY A 401 44.84 9.04 -22.01
CA GLY A 401 45.87 8.49 -21.13
C GLY A 401 47.10 9.42 -21.06
N ILE A 402 47.95 9.19 -20.05
CA ILE A 402 49.20 9.92 -19.83
C ILE A 402 49.93 10.17 -21.16
N ASN A 403 50.03 11.43 -21.58
CA ASN A 403 50.88 11.80 -22.71
C ASN A 403 52.34 11.40 -22.42
N GLU A 404 53.11 10.98 -23.43
CA GLU A 404 54.52 10.55 -23.32
C GLU A 404 55.44 11.59 -22.62
N SER A 405 54.96 12.82 -22.43
CA SER A 405 55.63 13.92 -21.71
C SER A 405 55.47 13.91 -20.18
N GLY A 406 54.70 12.99 -19.60
CA GLY A 406 54.51 12.91 -18.14
C GLY A 406 53.68 14.06 -17.52
N SER A 407 53.05 14.91 -18.34
CA SER A 407 52.12 15.94 -17.85
C SER A 407 50.73 15.35 -17.60
N ASN A 408 50.22 15.45 -16.37
CA ASN A 408 48.83 15.16 -15.99
C ASN A 408 47.86 16.15 -16.65
N GLY A 409 47.58 15.97 -17.94
CA GLY A 409 46.48 16.65 -18.62
C GLY A 409 45.16 16.08 -18.12
N ARG A 410 44.36 16.87 -17.39
CA ARG A 410 42.98 16.51 -17.01
C ARG A 410 42.00 16.70 -18.18
N ASP A 411 42.44 16.46 -19.41
CA ASP A 411 41.59 16.58 -20.59
C ASP A 411 40.77 15.29 -20.72
N GLY A 412 39.50 15.41 -20.36
CA GLY A 412 38.54 14.32 -20.46
C GLY A 412 37.12 14.83 -20.60
N ALA A 413 36.26 13.98 -21.14
CA ALA A 413 34.86 14.26 -21.38
C ALA A 413 33.99 13.42 -20.45
N TYR A 414 32.94 14.06 -19.92
CA TYR A 414 31.89 13.39 -19.17
C TYR A 414 30.65 13.28 -20.05
N CYS A 415 30.01 12.12 -20.06
CA CYS A 415 28.68 11.94 -20.66
C CYS A 415 27.70 11.43 -19.63
N GLU A 416 26.43 11.81 -19.81
CA GLU A 416 25.30 11.33 -19.04
C GLU A 416 24.27 10.73 -19.98
N MET A 417 23.81 9.52 -19.67
CA MET A 417 22.71 8.88 -20.37
C MET A 417 21.60 8.50 -19.40
N ILE A 418 20.36 8.63 -19.87
CA ILE A 418 19.19 8.06 -19.20
C ILE A 418 18.77 6.83 -19.99
N VAL A 419 18.73 5.70 -19.30
CA VAL A 419 18.42 4.39 -19.86
C VAL A 419 17.17 3.85 -19.20
N GLN A 420 16.22 3.38 -20.00
CA GLN A 420 14.96 2.81 -19.54
C GLN A 420 14.89 1.32 -19.87
N ARG A 421 14.59 0.48 -18.89
CA ARG A 421 14.22 -0.92 -19.05
C ARG A 421 12.82 -1.00 -19.65
N LEU A 422 12.63 -1.88 -20.62
CA LEU A 422 11.35 -2.08 -21.30
C LEU A 422 10.77 -3.47 -20.97
N PRO A 423 9.45 -3.69 -21.18
CA PRO A 423 8.84 -4.98 -20.95
C PRO A 423 9.44 -6.11 -21.80
N GLU A 424 9.94 -5.86 -22.99
CA GLU A 424 10.48 -6.90 -23.86
C GLU A 424 11.82 -7.46 -23.38
N TYR A 425 12.09 -8.74 -23.68
CA TYR A 425 13.43 -9.32 -23.57
C TYR A 425 14.39 -8.75 -24.63
N VAL A 426 15.70 -8.98 -24.47
CA VAL A 426 16.70 -8.57 -25.47
C VAL A 426 16.44 -9.21 -26.84
N ASP A 427 16.02 -10.48 -26.86
CA ASP A 427 15.48 -11.17 -28.02
C ASP A 427 13.97 -11.43 -27.84
N PRO A 428 13.11 -10.52 -28.30
CA PRO A 428 11.66 -10.67 -28.22
C PRO A 428 11.10 -11.69 -29.23
N GLY A 429 11.90 -12.19 -30.17
CA GLY A 429 11.49 -13.24 -31.10
C GLY A 429 11.53 -14.62 -30.45
N ALA A 430 12.48 -14.84 -29.53
CA ALA A 430 12.61 -16.09 -28.80
C ALA A 430 11.69 -16.20 -27.57
N ASN A 431 11.41 -15.09 -26.87
CA ASN A 431 10.52 -15.08 -25.72
C ASN A 431 9.58 -13.88 -25.69
N ARG A 432 8.34 -14.13 -25.23
CA ARG A 432 7.35 -13.10 -24.94
C ARG A 432 7.66 -12.42 -23.60
N ALA A 433 7.01 -11.28 -23.35
CA ALA A 433 7.26 -10.52 -22.14
C ALA A 433 6.82 -11.29 -20.87
N GLU A 434 5.79 -12.11 -20.97
CA GLU A 434 5.24 -12.91 -19.87
C GLU A 434 6.02 -14.19 -19.57
N ASP A 435 6.92 -14.63 -20.46
CA ASP A 435 7.72 -15.83 -20.28
C ASP A 435 8.67 -15.70 -19.08
N ARG A 436 8.90 -16.82 -18.37
CA ARG A 436 9.74 -16.91 -17.16
C ARG A 436 10.71 -18.09 -17.27
N SER A 437 11.74 -18.10 -16.42
CA SER A 437 12.64 -19.26 -16.30
C SER A 437 11.83 -20.51 -15.89
N PRO A 438 12.09 -21.70 -16.48
CA PRO A 438 13.23 -22.08 -17.33
C PRO A 438 13.03 -21.86 -18.85
N ASP A 439 11.88 -21.35 -19.30
CA ASP A 439 11.47 -21.29 -20.71
C ASP A 439 12.20 -20.21 -21.54
N LEU A 440 13.14 -19.49 -20.92
CA LEU A 440 13.89 -18.43 -21.56
C LEU A 440 15.03 -18.97 -22.42
N SER A 441 15.24 -18.37 -23.58
CA SER A 441 16.39 -18.61 -24.46
C SER A 441 17.71 -18.36 -23.72
N GLN A 442 18.83 -18.86 -24.27
CA GLN A 442 20.14 -18.62 -23.65
C GLN A 442 20.45 -17.13 -23.53
N ASP A 443 20.20 -16.34 -24.58
CA ASP A 443 20.45 -14.91 -24.60
C ASP A 443 19.55 -14.16 -23.62
N ASN A 444 18.26 -14.50 -23.55
CA ASN A 444 17.32 -13.87 -22.63
C ASN A 444 17.59 -14.23 -21.17
N ARG A 445 18.13 -15.43 -20.89
CA ARG A 445 18.64 -15.79 -19.55
C ARG A 445 19.90 -15.00 -19.19
N ALA A 446 20.79 -14.79 -20.14
CA ALA A 446 22.06 -14.11 -19.90
C ALA A 446 21.89 -12.59 -19.73
N PHE A 447 21.09 -11.94 -20.57
CA PHE A 447 21.00 -10.48 -20.63
C PHE A 447 19.66 -9.91 -20.13
N GLY A 448 18.61 -10.72 -20.03
CA GLY A 448 17.33 -10.31 -19.49
C GLY A 448 16.54 -9.34 -20.38
N ARG A 449 15.98 -8.29 -19.78
CA ARG A 449 15.10 -7.34 -20.48
C ARG A 449 15.89 -6.32 -21.29
N ARG A 450 15.27 -5.83 -22.35
CA ARG A 450 15.83 -4.79 -23.20
C ARG A 450 15.90 -3.46 -22.46
N PHE A 451 16.99 -2.74 -22.70
CA PHE A 451 17.18 -1.36 -22.27
C PHE A 451 17.24 -0.43 -23.48
N LYS A 452 16.69 0.77 -23.35
CA LYS A 452 16.72 1.82 -24.37
C LYS A 452 17.32 3.10 -23.79
N ILE A 453 18.28 3.68 -24.50
CA ILE A 453 18.76 5.04 -24.21
C ILE A 453 17.66 6.02 -24.64
N ILE A 454 17.08 6.72 -23.68
CA ILE A 454 16.02 7.71 -23.92
C ILE A 454 16.55 9.14 -23.90
N ARG A 455 17.74 9.36 -23.33
CA ARG A 455 18.45 10.65 -23.37
C ARG A 455 19.95 10.42 -23.30
N PHE A 456 20.71 11.22 -24.04
CA PHE A 456 22.17 11.28 -23.97
C PHE A 456 22.61 12.75 -24.02
N ARG A 457 23.62 13.11 -23.23
CA ARG A 457 24.26 14.43 -23.31
C ARG A 457 25.72 14.38 -22.86
N TRP A 458 26.54 15.26 -23.40
CA TRP A 458 27.86 15.60 -22.86
C TRP A 458 27.69 16.61 -21.71
N LEU A 459 28.45 16.44 -20.63
CA LEU A 459 28.46 17.34 -19.49
C LEU A 459 29.62 18.34 -19.62
N ARG A 460 29.32 19.61 -19.35
CA ARG A 460 30.32 20.67 -19.20
C ARG A 460 30.87 20.69 -17.77
N PRO A 461 32.05 21.30 -17.51
CA PRO A 461 32.63 21.37 -16.16
C PRO A 461 31.69 21.97 -15.10
N ASN A 462 30.83 22.92 -15.47
CA ASN A 462 29.85 23.55 -14.58
C ASN A 462 28.57 22.72 -14.36
N GLN A 463 28.51 21.48 -14.87
CA GLN A 463 27.35 20.59 -14.80
C GLN A 463 27.66 19.25 -14.11
N LEU A 464 28.89 19.07 -13.62
CA LEU A 464 29.36 17.85 -12.96
C LEU A 464 28.75 17.70 -11.57
#